data_AF-A0A966V4T6-F1
#
_entry.id   AF-A0A966V4T6-F1
#
_cell.length_a   1.000
_cell.length_b   1.000
_cell.length_c   1.000
_cell.angle_alpha   90.00
_cell.angle_beta   90.00
_cell.angle_gamma   90.00
#
_symmetry.space_group_name_H-M   'P 1'
#
loop_
_entity.id
_entity.type
_entity.pdbx_description
1 polymer ?
#
loop_
_entity_poly.entity_id
_entity_poly.type
_entity_poly.pdbx_seq_one_letter_code
_entity_poly.pdbx_strand_id
1 'polypeptide(L)'
;MKCGGCVRAVEQKLLEQPGVSEASVNLLSRTAWIDLQEAPGEALPRLIEALQGLGFAAHPRDEHDVDAPSRRRRLQERNWWQQWRQLVVALALVLVSSLGHLAMLGQLPATPVTALLANLWFHALVATVALAGPGRSILVNGGRALLHGLPGMDSLVGVGLASAYGASVVGLLWPA
;
A
#
# COMPACT_ATOMS: atom_id res chain seq x y z
N MET A 1 1.02 -6.00 8.44
CA MET A 1 1.86 -6.72 7.45
C MET A 1 1.07 -6.94 6.16
N LYS A 2 1.65 -6.66 4.98
CA LYS A 2 0.96 -6.74 3.67
C LYS A 2 1.75 -7.41 2.54
N CYS A 3 3.04 -7.71 2.72
CA CYS A 3 3.89 -8.29 1.67
C CYS A 3 5.06 -9.09 2.27
N GLY A 4 5.78 -9.85 1.43
CA GLY A 4 6.95 -10.64 1.85
C GLY A 4 8.11 -9.80 2.39
N GLY A 5 8.27 -8.55 1.95
CA GLY A 5 9.24 -7.62 2.54
C GLY A 5 8.92 -7.28 4.00
N CYS A 6 7.64 -7.06 4.33
CA CYS A 6 7.22 -6.85 5.73
C CYS A 6 7.47 -8.09 6.59
N VAL A 7 7.29 -9.29 6.04
CA VAL A 7 7.55 -10.56 6.74
C VAL A 7 9.02 -10.62 7.12
N ARG A 8 9.92 -10.46 6.15
CA ARG A 8 11.36 -10.52 6.37
C ARG A 8 11.85 -9.45 7.35
N ALA A 9 11.29 -8.24 7.27
CA ALA A 9 11.61 -7.15 8.19
C ALA A 9 11.24 -7.48 9.65
N VAL A 10 10.06 -8.05 9.86
CA VAL A 10 9.59 -8.47 11.19
C VAL A 10 10.42 -9.64 11.70
N GLU A 11 10.66 -10.67 10.88
CA GLU A 11 11.50 -11.81 11.25
C GLU A 11 12.91 -11.37 11.66
N GLN A 12 13.56 -10.54 10.84
CA GLN A 12 14.88 -10.02 11.13
C GLN A 12 14.89 -9.21 12.43
N LYS A 13 13.88 -8.38 12.66
CA LYS A 13 13.81 -7.56 13.88
C LYS A 13 13.61 -8.37 15.15
N LEU A 14 12.86 -9.46 15.05
CA LEU A 14 12.67 -10.41 16.14
C LEU A 14 13.96 -11.18 16.42
N LEU A 15 14.67 -11.65 15.37
CA LEU A 15 15.97 -12.31 15.51
C LEU A 15 17.07 -11.42 16.09
N GLU A 16 16.97 -10.09 15.92
CA GLU A 16 17.87 -9.12 16.56
C GLU A 16 17.65 -8.99 18.07
N GLN A 17 16.53 -9.48 18.62
CA GLN A 17 16.25 -9.35 20.04
C GLN A 17 17.01 -10.41 20.87
N PRO A 18 17.50 -10.04 22.07
CA PRO A 18 18.14 -11.00 22.95
C PRO A 18 17.18 -12.15 23.30
N GLY A 19 17.71 -13.37 23.35
CA GLY A 19 16.95 -14.55 23.75
C GLY A 19 16.10 -15.19 22.65
N VAL A 20 16.05 -14.63 21.44
CA VAL A 20 15.33 -15.23 20.30
C VAL A 20 16.28 -16.17 19.53
N SER A 21 15.97 -17.47 19.51
CA SER A 21 16.70 -18.47 18.72
C SER A 21 16.18 -18.53 17.28
N GLU A 22 14.87 -18.48 17.10
CA GLU A 22 14.21 -18.58 15.80
C GLU A 22 12.97 -17.67 15.76
N ALA A 23 12.69 -17.08 14.60
CA ALA A 23 11.47 -16.33 14.36
C ALA A 23 10.93 -16.63 12.96
N SER A 24 9.65 -16.96 12.88
CA SER A 24 8.94 -17.21 11.62
C SER A 24 7.60 -16.48 11.60
N VAL A 25 7.31 -15.77 10.51
CA VAL A 25 6.12 -14.94 10.40
C VAL A 25 5.20 -15.46 9.31
N ASN A 26 3.97 -15.78 9.69
CA ASN A 26 2.93 -16.16 8.76
C ASN A 26 2.10 -14.93 8.34
N LEU A 27 2.24 -14.53 7.08
CA LEU A 27 1.55 -13.37 6.51
C LEU A 27 0.01 -13.54 6.47
N LEU A 28 -0.47 -14.76 6.19
CA LEU A 28 -1.89 -15.06 6.03
C LEU A 28 -2.62 -14.97 7.38
N SER A 29 -2.05 -15.57 8.42
CA SER A 29 -2.61 -15.52 9.78
C SER A 29 -2.23 -14.26 10.54
N ARG A 30 -1.28 -13.47 10.02
CA ARG A 30 -0.64 -12.31 10.69
C ARG A 30 -0.10 -12.68 12.08
N THR A 31 0.50 -13.85 12.18
CA THR A 31 1.05 -14.37 13.44
C THR A 31 2.56 -14.55 13.29
N ALA A 32 3.31 -14.18 14.30
CA ALA A 32 4.73 -14.50 14.44
C ALA A 32 4.88 -15.66 15.43
N TRP A 33 5.62 -16.69 15.05
CA TRP A 33 6.10 -17.75 15.92
C TRP A 33 7.55 -17.42 16.28
N ILE A 34 7.86 -17.52 17.57
CA ILE A 34 9.15 -17.12 18.13
C ILE A 34 9.59 -18.23 19.07
N ASP A 35 10.79 -18.73 18.88
CA ASP A 35 11.45 -19.62 19.82
C ASP A 35 12.33 -18.79 20.76
N LEU A 36 12.13 -18.96 22.07
CA LEU A 36 12.74 -18.14 23.12
C LEU A 36 13.56 -19.02 24.04
N GLN A 37 14.81 -18.61 24.27
CA GLN A 37 15.72 -19.24 25.22
C GLN A 37 15.40 -18.83 26.67
N GLU A 38 14.70 -17.70 26.86
CA GLU A 38 14.31 -17.15 28.15
C GLU A 38 12.80 -17.25 28.38
N ALA A 39 12.38 -17.16 29.66
CA ALA A 39 10.97 -17.25 30.01
C ALA A 39 10.16 -16.10 29.34
N PRO A 40 8.95 -16.38 28.80
CA PRO A 40 8.21 -15.41 27.99
C PRO A 40 7.89 -14.08 28.68
N GLY A 41 7.76 -14.08 30.01
CA GLY A 41 7.31 -12.93 30.80
C GLY A 41 8.19 -11.68 30.67
N GLU A 42 9.50 -11.85 30.50
CA GLU A 42 10.45 -10.73 30.37
C GLU A 42 10.73 -10.35 28.90
N ALA A 43 10.67 -11.32 27.99
CA ALA A 43 10.94 -11.11 26.57
C ALA A 43 9.78 -10.43 25.82
N LEU A 44 8.53 -10.73 26.17
CA LEU A 44 7.36 -10.27 25.40
C LEU A 44 7.23 -8.74 25.28
N PRO A 45 7.33 -7.95 26.38
CA PRO A 45 7.22 -6.49 26.28
C PRO A 45 8.28 -5.89 25.33
N ARG A 46 9.52 -6.37 25.42
CA ARG A 46 10.64 -5.95 24.56
C ARG A 46 10.38 -6.26 23.09
N LEU A 47 9.89 -7.47 22.79
CA LEU A 47 9.56 -7.89 21.43
C LEU A 47 8.43 -7.03 20.84
N ILE A 48 7.40 -6.74 21.63
CA ILE A 48 6.28 -5.87 21.20
C ILE A 48 6.79 -4.45 20.92
N GLU A 49 7.63 -3.89 21.78
CA GLU A 49 8.21 -2.56 21.58
C GLU A 49 9.10 -2.50 20.33
N ALA A 50 9.93 -3.53 20.09
CA ALA A 50 10.75 -3.62 18.89
C ALA A 50 9.90 -3.63 17.59
N LEU A 51 8.76 -4.33 17.60
CA LEU A 51 7.81 -4.34 16.48
C LEU A 51 7.07 -3.00 16.33
N GLN A 52 6.71 -2.35 17.43
CA GLN A 52 6.11 -1.01 17.39
C GLN A 52 7.08 0.03 16.83
N GLY A 53 8.39 -0.08 17.12
CA GLY A 53 9.43 0.74 16.51
C GLY A 53 9.51 0.58 14.98
N LEU A 54 9.13 -0.59 14.45
CA LEU A 54 8.95 -0.82 13.01
C LEU A 54 7.57 -0.42 12.46
N GLY A 55 6.67 0.09 13.32
CA GLY A 55 5.31 0.46 12.95
C GLY A 55 4.32 -0.73 12.89
N PHE A 56 4.67 -1.87 13.49
CA PHE A 56 3.79 -3.03 13.60
C PHE A 56 3.21 -3.14 15.01
N ALA A 57 1.90 -2.91 15.16
CA ALA A 57 1.19 -3.25 16.38
C ALA A 57 1.11 -4.77 16.54
N ALA A 58 1.55 -5.28 17.69
CA ALA A 58 1.56 -6.69 18.04
C ALA A 58 0.97 -6.90 19.45
N HIS A 59 0.44 -8.10 19.70
CA HIS A 59 -0.05 -8.53 21.00
C HIS A 59 0.22 -10.03 21.18
N PRO A 60 0.35 -10.51 22.43
CA PRO A 60 0.42 -11.95 22.72
C PRO A 60 -0.81 -12.65 22.13
N ARG A 61 -0.62 -13.83 21.56
CA ARG A 61 -1.74 -14.62 21.04
C ARG A 61 -2.34 -15.44 22.18
N ASP A 62 -3.57 -15.13 22.55
CA ASP A 62 -4.37 -16.00 23.43
C ASP A 62 -4.95 -17.18 22.64
N GLU A 63 -4.75 -18.39 23.15
CA GLU A 63 -5.31 -19.63 22.58
C GLU A 63 -6.84 -19.73 22.73
N HIS A 64 -7.44 -18.94 23.63
CA HIS A 64 -8.86 -19.01 23.99
C HIS A 64 -9.78 -17.99 23.27
N ASP A 65 -9.34 -17.38 22.18
CA ASP A 65 -10.16 -16.38 21.46
C ASP A 65 -11.21 -17.04 20.53
N VAL A 66 -12.27 -17.61 21.14
CA VAL A 66 -13.34 -18.37 20.47
C VAL A 66 -14.18 -17.52 19.50
N ASP A 67 -14.12 -16.18 19.62
CA ASP A 67 -14.87 -15.22 18.78
C ASP A 67 -14.03 -14.53 17.69
N ALA A 68 -12.71 -14.78 17.65
CA ALA A 68 -11.81 -14.21 16.64
C ALA A 68 -12.26 -14.46 15.18
N PRO A 69 -12.76 -15.66 14.78
CA PRO A 69 -13.11 -15.94 13.39
C PRO A 69 -14.33 -15.13 12.91
N SER A 70 -15.35 -15.00 13.76
CA SER A 70 -16.61 -14.32 13.42
C SER A 70 -16.44 -12.81 13.35
N ARG A 71 -15.62 -12.22 14.25
CA ARG A 71 -15.25 -10.80 14.25
C ARG A 71 -14.38 -10.45 13.04
N ARG A 72 -13.40 -11.30 12.69
CA ARG A 72 -12.55 -11.12 11.49
C ARG A 72 -13.36 -11.14 10.20
N ARG A 73 -14.34 -12.04 10.07
CA ARG A 73 -15.21 -12.13 8.88
C ARG A 73 -16.04 -10.87 8.66
N ARG A 74 -16.65 -10.30 9.71
CA ARG A 74 -17.42 -9.04 9.61
C ARG A 74 -16.56 -7.83 9.23
N LEU A 75 -15.31 -7.78 9.70
CA LEU A 75 -14.36 -6.74 9.30
C LEU A 75 -13.89 -6.90 7.84
N GLN A 76 -13.75 -8.13 7.36
CA GLN A 76 -13.43 -8.42 5.95
C GLN A 76 -14.54 -7.99 5.00
N GLU A 77 -15.80 -8.29 5.30
CA GLU A 77 -16.94 -7.93 4.45
C GLU A 77 -17.10 -6.41 4.30
N ARG A 78 -16.86 -5.64 5.36
CA ARG A 78 -16.89 -4.16 5.30
C ARG A 78 -15.77 -3.59 4.44
N ASN A 79 -14.59 -4.20 4.50
CA ASN A 79 -13.43 -3.75 3.72
C ASN A 79 -13.53 -4.14 2.24
N TRP A 80 -14.21 -5.25 1.92
CA TRP A 80 -14.41 -5.69 0.54
C TRP A 80 -15.12 -4.64 -0.31
N TRP A 81 -16.21 -4.05 0.19
CA TRP A 81 -16.94 -3.00 -0.53
C TRP A 81 -16.11 -1.74 -0.76
N GLN A 82 -15.26 -1.37 0.19
CA GLN A 82 -14.36 -0.22 0.03
C GLN A 82 -13.28 -0.49 -1.02
N GLN A 83 -12.69 -1.69 -1.00
CA GLN A 83 -11.71 -2.12 -2.01
C GLN A 83 -12.34 -2.17 -3.40
N TRP A 84 -13.56 -2.71 -3.52
CA TRP A 84 -14.31 -2.71 -4.77
C TRP A 84 -14.60 -1.31 -5.30
N ARG A 85 -15.06 -0.39 -4.44
CA ARG A 85 -15.28 1.00 -4.84
C ARG A 85 -14.00 1.67 -5.33
N GLN A 86 -12.87 1.44 -4.65
CA GLN A 86 -11.58 1.97 -5.10
C GLN A 86 -11.16 1.41 -6.45
N LEU A 87 -11.36 0.11 -6.69
CA LEU A 87 -11.06 -0.52 -7.96
C LEU A 87 -11.93 0.05 -9.09
N VAL A 88 -13.23 0.20 -8.86
CA VAL A 88 -14.16 0.77 -9.86
C VAL A 88 -13.80 2.22 -10.17
N VAL A 89 -13.48 3.03 -9.17
CA VAL A 89 -13.04 4.42 -9.37
C VAL A 89 -11.73 4.47 -10.15
N ALA A 90 -10.74 3.64 -9.78
CA ALA A 90 -9.47 3.57 -10.50
C ALA A 90 -9.66 3.17 -11.96
N LEU A 91 -10.48 2.15 -12.23
CA LEU A 91 -10.79 1.70 -13.58
C LEU A 91 -11.50 2.79 -14.39
N ALA A 92 -12.45 3.50 -13.78
CA ALA A 92 -13.14 4.61 -14.44
C ALA A 92 -12.17 5.75 -14.82
N LEU A 93 -11.26 6.13 -13.91
CA LEU A 93 -10.24 7.17 -14.19
C LEU A 93 -9.29 6.74 -15.32
N VAL A 94 -8.86 5.47 -15.33
CA VAL A 94 -8.03 4.91 -16.40
C VAL A 94 -8.75 4.91 -17.74
N LEU A 95 -10.04 4.57 -17.77
CA LEU A 95 -10.84 4.61 -18.99
C LEU A 95 -10.98 6.04 -19.51
N VAL A 96 -11.32 7.00 -18.65
CA VAL A 96 -11.43 8.42 -19.01
C VAL A 96 -10.11 8.94 -19.58
N SER A 97 -8.99 8.65 -18.92
CA SER A 97 -7.66 9.06 -19.40
C SER A 97 -7.27 8.37 -20.71
N SER A 98 -7.60 7.09 -20.88
CA SER A 98 -7.32 6.35 -22.12
C SER A 98 -8.12 6.93 -23.31
N LEU A 99 -9.40 7.24 -23.10
CA LEU A 99 -10.23 7.90 -24.11
C LEU A 99 -9.70 9.30 -24.46
N GLY A 100 -9.18 10.05 -23.47
CA GLY A 100 -8.53 11.33 -23.68
C GLY A 100 -7.29 11.24 -24.58
N HIS A 101 -6.42 10.26 -24.35
CA HIS A 101 -5.27 10.02 -25.23
C HIS A 101 -5.68 9.63 -26.66
N LEU A 102 -6.72 8.79 -26.83
CA LEU A 102 -7.25 8.43 -28.15
C LEU A 102 -7.84 9.65 -28.88
N ALA A 103 -8.52 10.55 -28.14
CA ALA A 103 -9.03 11.80 -28.69
C ALA A 103 -7.90 12.71 -29.15
N MET A 104 -6.82 12.80 -28.36
CA MET A 104 -5.64 13.61 -28.69
C MET A 104 -4.92 13.10 -29.95
N LEU A 105 -4.92 11.79 -30.18
CA LEU A 105 -4.38 11.15 -31.39
C LEU A 105 -5.28 11.29 -32.64
N GLY A 106 -6.44 11.96 -32.52
CA GLY A 106 -7.38 12.16 -33.62
C GLY A 106 -8.17 10.91 -34.04
N GLN A 107 -8.17 9.86 -33.21
CA GLN A 107 -8.84 8.59 -33.51
C GLN A 107 -10.33 8.60 -33.15
N LEU A 108 -10.79 9.66 -32.48
CA LEU A 108 -12.19 9.85 -32.09
C LEU A 108 -12.80 11.04 -32.84
N PRO A 109 -14.12 11.02 -33.09
CA PRO A 109 -14.80 12.12 -33.78
C PRO A 109 -14.62 13.44 -33.03
N ALA A 110 -14.43 14.53 -33.77
CA ALA A 110 -14.30 15.88 -33.23
C ALA A 110 -15.65 16.35 -32.65
N THR A 111 -15.78 16.27 -31.33
CA THR A 111 -16.96 16.69 -30.56
C THR A 111 -16.48 17.58 -29.41
N PRO A 112 -17.33 18.44 -28.83
CA PRO A 112 -16.94 19.24 -27.67
C PRO A 112 -16.47 18.38 -26.49
N VAL A 113 -16.98 17.14 -26.37
CA VAL A 113 -16.58 16.18 -25.35
C VAL A 113 -15.17 15.65 -25.61
N THR A 114 -14.85 15.26 -26.84
CA THR A 114 -13.51 14.78 -27.19
C THR A 114 -12.46 15.89 -27.16
N ALA A 115 -12.84 17.13 -27.46
CA ALA A 115 -11.98 18.30 -27.28
C ALA A 115 -11.65 18.56 -25.80
N LEU A 116 -12.63 18.43 -24.90
CA LEU A 116 -12.38 18.51 -23.46
C LEU A 116 -11.48 17.37 -22.97
N LEU A 117 -11.78 16.14 -23.40
CA LEU A 117 -11.00 14.95 -23.07
C LEU A 117 -9.56 15.06 -23.57
N ALA A 118 -9.31 15.66 -24.73
CA ALA A 118 -7.97 15.86 -25.30
C ALA A 118 -7.19 17.01 -24.63
N ASN A 119 -7.81 17.80 -23.76
CA ASN A 119 -7.15 18.92 -23.10
C ASN A 119 -6.08 18.43 -22.12
N LEU A 120 -4.87 18.97 -22.22
CA LEU A 120 -3.74 18.59 -21.36
C LEU A 120 -3.97 18.95 -19.89
N TRP A 121 -4.63 20.08 -19.61
CA TRP A 121 -5.01 20.48 -18.24
C TRP A 121 -6.04 19.54 -17.62
N PHE A 122 -6.94 18.99 -18.44
CA PHE A 122 -7.90 17.99 -18.00
C PHE A 122 -7.19 16.70 -17.58
N HIS A 123 -6.22 16.22 -18.37
CA HIS A 123 -5.40 15.06 -18.00
C HIS A 123 -4.58 15.30 -16.73
N ALA A 124 -3.99 16.49 -16.57
CA ALA A 124 -3.27 16.86 -15.36
C ALA A 124 -4.19 16.81 -14.12
N LEU A 125 -5.42 17.31 -14.22
CA LEU A 125 -6.42 17.22 -13.15
C LEU A 125 -6.77 15.77 -12.82
N VAL A 126 -7.09 14.96 -13.84
CA VAL A 126 -7.43 13.53 -13.67
C VAL A 126 -6.29 12.76 -13.01
N ALA A 127 -5.05 12.96 -13.47
CA ALA A 127 -3.87 12.35 -12.89
C ALA A 127 -3.67 12.76 -11.42
N THR A 128 -3.81 14.06 -11.13
CA THR A 128 -3.69 14.58 -9.76
C THR A 128 -4.76 13.97 -8.84
N VAL A 129 -6.01 13.89 -9.28
CA VAL A 129 -7.10 13.27 -8.50
C VAL A 129 -6.85 11.77 -8.30
N ALA A 130 -6.35 11.06 -9.30
CA ALA A 130 -5.98 9.65 -9.18
C ALA A 130 -4.86 9.43 -8.15
N LEU A 131 -3.81 10.27 -8.15
CA LEU A 131 -2.73 10.21 -7.18
C LEU A 131 -3.19 10.63 -5.78
N ALA A 132 -3.98 11.70 -5.66
CA ALA A 132 -4.44 12.23 -4.37
C ALA A 132 -5.54 11.40 -3.71
N GLY A 133 -6.33 10.67 -4.50
CA GLY A 133 -7.38 9.77 -4.05
C GLY A 133 -6.84 8.34 -3.81
N PRO A 134 -7.12 7.38 -4.72
CA PRO A 134 -6.74 5.98 -4.51
C PRO A 134 -5.22 5.78 -4.39
N GLY A 135 -4.41 6.53 -5.15
CA GLY A 135 -2.94 6.42 -5.14
C GLY A 135 -2.25 6.92 -3.87
N ARG A 136 -2.93 7.74 -3.05
CA ARG A 136 -2.31 8.43 -1.89
C ARG A 136 -1.74 7.46 -0.89
N SER A 137 -2.48 6.39 -0.60
CA SER A 137 -2.04 5.37 0.35
C SER A 137 -0.75 4.68 -0.09
N ILE A 138 -0.58 4.43 -1.39
CA ILE A 138 0.61 3.82 -1.97
C ILE A 138 1.80 4.75 -1.82
N LEU A 139 1.64 6.04 -2.16
CA LEU A 139 2.70 7.05 -2.05
C LEU A 139 3.16 7.26 -0.59
N VAL A 140 2.22 7.39 0.34
CA VAL A 140 2.53 7.61 1.76
C VAL A 140 3.17 6.37 2.38
N ASN A 141 2.60 5.19 2.19
CA ASN A 141 3.15 3.95 2.74
C ASN A 141 4.50 3.64 2.10
N GLY A 142 4.59 3.77 0.79
CA GLY A 142 5.81 3.52 0.02
C GLY A 142 6.95 4.43 0.42
N GLY A 143 6.68 5.73 0.59
CA GLY A 143 7.65 6.72 1.06
C GLY A 143 8.09 6.46 2.50
N ARG A 144 7.16 6.19 3.42
CA ARG A 144 7.51 5.83 4.81
C ARG A 144 8.36 4.56 4.87
N ALA A 145 7.98 3.51 4.14
CA ALA A 145 8.71 2.25 4.10
C ALA A 145 10.13 2.42 3.53
N LEU A 146 10.28 3.26 2.50
CA LEU A 146 11.57 3.60 1.93
C LEU A 146 12.46 4.36 2.94
N LEU A 147 11.89 5.34 3.64
CA LEU A 147 12.61 6.12 4.67
C LEU A 147 13.09 5.28 5.85
N HIS A 148 12.36 4.22 6.21
CA HIS A 148 12.77 3.29 7.28
C HIS A 148 13.67 2.15 6.80
N GLY A 149 14.15 2.19 5.55
CA GLY A 149 15.05 1.17 5.01
C GLY A 149 14.41 -0.19 4.73
N LEU A 150 13.08 -0.26 4.68
CA LEU A 150 12.30 -1.49 4.49
C LEU A 150 11.42 -1.38 3.22
N PRO A 151 12.02 -1.27 2.02
CA PRO A 151 11.26 -1.09 0.79
C PRO A 151 10.32 -2.27 0.54
N GLY A 152 9.07 -1.95 0.21
CA GLY A 152 8.02 -2.93 -0.13
C GLY A 152 7.41 -2.68 -1.51
N MET A 153 6.35 -3.42 -1.82
CA MET A 153 5.58 -3.25 -3.07
C MET A 153 5.06 -1.81 -3.23
N ASP A 154 4.53 -1.23 -2.15
CA ASP A 154 4.05 0.17 -2.16
C ASP A 154 5.19 1.16 -2.47
N SER A 155 6.43 0.89 -2.03
CA SER A 155 7.60 1.73 -2.33
C SER A 155 7.96 1.66 -3.81
N LEU A 156 8.03 0.44 -4.37
CA LEU A 156 8.34 0.22 -5.77
C LEU A 156 7.32 0.91 -6.69
N VAL A 157 6.03 0.67 -6.45
CA VAL A 157 4.94 1.27 -7.22
C VAL A 157 4.91 2.78 -7.01
N GLY A 158 5.12 3.25 -5.78
CA GLY A 158 5.11 4.67 -5.43
C GLY A 158 6.19 5.46 -6.17
N VAL A 159 7.42 4.93 -6.26
CA VAL A 159 8.51 5.55 -7.04
C VAL A 159 8.16 5.63 -8.53
N GLY A 160 7.59 4.56 -9.09
CA GLY A 160 7.13 4.54 -10.48
C GLY A 160 6.06 5.59 -10.77
N LEU A 161 5.03 5.68 -9.92
CA LEU A 161 3.97 6.68 -10.03
C LEU A 161 4.51 8.11 -9.89
N ALA A 162 5.39 8.35 -8.93
CA ALA A 162 6.00 9.66 -8.71
C ALA A 162 6.85 10.10 -9.91
N SER A 163 7.63 9.18 -10.48
CA SER A 163 8.44 9.44 -11.68
C SER A 163 7.56 9.78 -12.90
N ALA A 164 6.54 8.96 -13.18
CA ALA A 164 5.61 9.18 -14.29
C ALA A 164 4.83 10.50 -14.14
N TYR A 165 4.34 10.80 -12.94
CA TYR A 165 3.65 12.05 -12.66
C TYR A 165 4.58 13.26 -12.80
N GLY A 166 5.82 13.16 -12.31
CA GLY A 166 6.83 14.19 -12.47
C GLY A 166 7.12 14.49 -13.95
N ALA A 167 7.30 13.44 -14.77
CA ALA A 167 7.46 13.60 -16.21
C ALA A 167 6.23 14.26 -16.88
N SER A 168 5.02 13.88 -16.44
CA SER A 168 3.77 14.49 -16.93
C SER A 168 3.66 15.98 -16.58
N VAL A 169 4.05 16.39 -15.38
CA VAL A 169 4.06 17.80 -14.96
C VAL A 169 5.11 18.60 -15.76
N VAL A 170 6.29 18.03 -15.99
CA VAL A 170 7.32 18.68 -16.82
C VAL A 170 6.79 18.91 -18.25
N GLY A 171 6.15 17.91 -18.86
CA GLY A 171 5.53 18.06 -20.19
C GLY A 171 4.38 19.07 -20.23
N LEU A 172 3.65 19.25 -19.13
CA LEU A 172 2.60 20.26 -19.01
C LEU A 172 3.17 21.69 -18.94
N LEU A 173 4.25 21.90 -18.17
CA LEU A 173 4.85 23.21 -17.96
C LEU A 173 5.77 23.64 -19.09
N TRP A 174 6.39 22.68 -19.79
CA TRP A 174 7.30 22.92 -20.89
C TRP A 174 6.85 22.20 -22.17
N PRO A 175 5.69 22.59 -22.74
CA PRO A 175 5.26 22.06 -24.03
C PRO A 175 6.25 22.55 -25.09
N ALA A 176 7.02 21.62 -25.66
CA ALA A 176 7.95 21.88 -26.76
C ALA A 176 7.20 22.23 -28.06
#